data_AF-A0A431UET6-F1
#
_entry.id   AF-A0A431UET6-F1
#
_cell.length_a   1.000
_cell.length_b   1.000
_cell.length_c   1.000
_cell.angle_alpha   90.00
_cell.angle_beta   90.00
_cell.angle_gamma   90.00
#
_symmetry.space_group_name_H-M   'P 1'
#
loop_
_entity.id
_entity.type
_entity.pdbx_description
1 polymer ?
#
loop_
_entity_poly.entity_id
_entity_poly.type
_entity_poly.pdbx_seq_one_letter_code
_entity_poly.pdbx_strand_id
1 'polypeptide(L)'
;MKAQLDFNDYPDIVEGDIFWRPPPSALQQVPQLYERATSALYMLFLSGGSDIPIRDGVPAALHVAMHVRAALTEFVGIEEAMKNAGHAYRITSSASPLLHFMRMLRNYQIHIGSQPMARKTVDIIFGGKDAVIEVATIDNLHADDFMQLDTMRKYNSYSRNEVERMIDLFREQQERLGVYEILRQGTNRLIYEVLQHI
;
A
#
# COMPACT_ATOMS: atom_id res chain seq x y z
N MET A 1 10.56 18.58 4.45
CA MET A 1 11.07 18.10 5.75
C MET A 1 10.21 16.91 6.15
N LYS A 2 10.81 15.81 6.60
CA LYS A 2 10.06 14.61 7.04
C LYS A 2 9.29 14.97 8.32
N ALA A 3 8.02 14.59 8.42
CA ALA A 3 7.27 14.72 9.67
C ALA A 3 7.68 13.65 10.69
N GLN A 4 7.44 13.91 11.97
CA GLN A 4 7.62 12.90 13.01
C GLN A 4 6.55 11.80 12.82
N LEU A 5 6.97 10.54 12.79
CA LEU A 5 6.06 9.41 12.64
C LEU A 5 5.22 9.21 13.91
N ASP A 6 3.92 9.06 13.74
CA ASP A 6 3.00 8.65 14.80
C ASP A 6 2.66 7.17 14.65
N PHE A 7 3.34 6.33 15.43
CA PHE A 7 3.11 4.89 15.43
C PHE A 7 1.78 4.46 16.08
N ASN A 8 1.04 5.40 16.69
CA ASN A 8 -0.31 5.14 17.18
C ASN A 8 -1.38 5.37 16.09
N ASP A 9 -1.03 6.05 14.98
CA ASP A 9 -1.89 6.29 13.81
C ASP A 9 -1.84 5.13 12.79
N TYR A 10 -1.35 3.95 13.20
CA TYR A 10 -1.35 2.77 12.33
C TYR A 10 -2.77 2.15 12.30
N PRO A 11 -3.32 1.78 11.12
CA PRO A 11 -4.66 1.21 11.05
C PRO A 11 -4.73 -0.14 11.78
N ASP A 12 -5.82 -0.34 12.51
CA ASP A 12 -6.19 -1.61 13.12
C ASP A 12 -7.19 -2.35 12.22
N ILE A 13 -6.71 -3.34 11.49
CA ILE A 13 -7.48 -4.07 10.49
C ILE A 13 -8.33 -5.13 11.20
N VAL A 14 -9.60 -4.81 11.34
CA VAL A 14 -10.64 -5.69 11.91
C VAL A 14 -11.77 -5.99 10.92
N GLU A 15 -11.91 -5.15 9.89
CA GLU A 15 -12.88 -5.28 8.82
C GLU A 15 -12.17 -5.10 7.46
N GLY A 16 -12.67 -5.78 6.44
CA GLY A 16 -12.15 -5.70 5.08
C GLY A 16 -13.25 -5.44 4.06
N ASP A 17 -12.86 -5.05 2.86
CA ASP A 17 -13.79 -4.77 1.77
C ASP A 17 -13.45 -5.59 0.54
N ILE A 18 -14.36 -6.44 0.09
CA ILE A 18 -14.16 -7.26 -1.11
C ILE A 18 -14.74 -6.62 -2.37
N PHE A 19 -15.33 -5.42 -2.25
CA PHE A 19 -16.00 -4.76 -3.35
C PHE A 19 -15.12 -3.66 -3.96
N TRP A 20 -15.17 -3.54 -5.28
CA TRP A 20 -14.61 -2.39 -5.96
C TRP A 20 -15.30 -1.10 -5.51
N ARG A 21 -14.52 -0.13 -5.01
CA ARG A 21 -14.98 1.22 -4.71
C ARG A 21 -14.07 2.24 -5.41
N PRO A 22 -14.62 3.09 -6.28
CA PRO A 22 -13.84 4.17 -6.87
C PRO A 22 -13.47 5.21 -5.80
N PRO A 23 -12.40 6.00 -6.02
CA PRO A 23 -12.07 7.09 -5.12
C PRO A 23 -13.14 8.20 -5.18
N PRO A 24 -13.17 9.13 -4.20
CA PRO A 24 -14.16 10.21 -4.15
C PRO A 24 -14.17 11.06 -5.43
N SER A 25 -15.36 11.41 -5.92
CA SER A 25 -15.53 12.26 -7.12
C SER A 25 -14.88 13.63 -6.98
N ALA A 26 -14.68 14.13 -5.75
CA ALA A 26 -13.96 15.38 -5.48
C ALA A 26 -12.54 15.41 -6.08
N LEU A 27 -11.87 14.25 -6.26
CA LEU A 27 -10.57 14.18 -6.91
C LEU A 27 -10.63 14.53 -8.41
N GLN A 28 -11.80 14.50 -9.05
CA GLN A 28 -11.95 14.84 -10.47
C GLN A 28 -11.62 16.32 -10.77
N GLN A 29 -11.53 17.17 -9.75
CA GLN A 29 -10.99 18.53 -9.85
C GLN A 29 -9.54 18.55 -10.34
N VAL A 30 -8.79 17.48 -10.06
CA VAL A 30 -7.43 17.25 -10.57
C VAL A 30 -7.45 15.90 -11.32
N PRO A 31 -7.75 15.87 -12.63
CA PRO A 31 -7.99 14.62 -13.36
C PRO A 31 -6.87 13.58 -13.21
N GLN A 32 -5.61 14.01 -13.27
CA GLN A 32 -4.46 13.13 -13.10
C GLN A 32 -4.43 12.50 -11.70
N LEU A 33 -4.86 13.22 -10.67
CA LEU A 33 -4.95 12.67 -9.31
C LEU A 33 -6.03 11.59 -9.22
N TYR A 34 -7.21 11.84 -9.81
CA TYR A 34 -8.29 10.84 -9.89
C TYR A 34 -7.83 9.58 -10.64
N GLU A 35 -7.12 9.73 -11.76
CA GLU A 35 -6.57 8.62 -12.54
C GLU A 35 -5.58 7.78 -11.72
N ARG A 36 -4.62 8.41 -11.03
CA ARG A 36 -3.64 7.72 -10.18
C ARG A 36 -4.32 7.01 -9.01
N ALA A 37 -5.22 7.68 -8.31
CA ALA A 37 -5.97 7.09 -7.19
C ALA A 37 -6.83 5.90 -7.63
N THR A 38 -7.54 6.05 -8.76
CA THR A 38 -8.37 4.98 -9.33
C THR A 38 -7.51 3.78 -9.71
N SER A 39 -6.39 4.03 -10.41
CA SER A 39 -5.48 2.97 -10.85
C SER A 39 -4.86 2.24 -9.66
N ALA A 40 -4.42 2.96 -8.63
CA ALA A 40 -3.88 2.37 -7.42
C ALA A 40 -4.89 1.44 -6.73
N LEU A 41 -6.10 1.93 -6.46
CA LEU A 41 -7.16 1.15 -5.82
C LEU A 41 -7.61 -0.03 -6.69
N TYR A 42 -7.71 0.16 -8.00
CA TYR A 42 -8.17 -0.89 -8.92
C TYR A 42 -7.15 -2.02 -9.02
N MET A 43 -5.85 -1.68 -9.10
CA MET A 43 -4.80 -2.69 -9.07
C MET A 43 -4.77 -3.45 -7.74
N LEU A 44 -5.07 -2.81 -6.61
CA LEU A 44 -5.26 -3.53 -5.34
C LEU A 44 -6.49 -4.43 -5.39
N PHE A 45 -7.63 -3.95 -5.86
CA PHE A 45 -8.81 -4.79 -6.03
C PHE A 45 -8.51 -6.03 -6.89
N LEU A 46 -7.69 -5.85 -7.93
CA LEU A 46 -7.22 -6.95 -8.78
C LEU A 46 -6.21 -7.89 -8.10
N SER A 47 -5.57 -7.48 -7.02
CA SER A 47 -4.66 -8.35 -6.25
C SER A 47 -5.40 -9.25 -5.25
N GLY A 48 -6.59 -8.84 -4.81
CA GLY A 48 -7.43 -9.57 -3.85
C GLY A 48 -8.51 -10.48 -4.47
N GLY A 49 -8.85 -10.31 -5.75
CA GLY A 49 -9.90 -11.08 -6.41
C GLY A 49 -9.47 -12.47 -6.90
N SER A 50 -10.24 -13.50 -6.57
CA SER A 50 -10.14 -14.85 -7.15
C SER A 50 -10.58 -14.94 -8.61
N ASP A 51 -11.33 -13.94 -9.08
CA ASP A 51 -12.12 -14.03 -10.30
C ASP A 51 -11.43 -13.41 -11.52
N ILE A 52 -10.17 -12.98 -11.38
CA ILE A 52 -9.43 -12.38 -12.49
C ILE A 52 -8.79 -13.51 -13.26
N PRO A 53 -9.14 -13.67 -14.55
CA PRO A 53 -8.56 -14.73 -15.35
C PRO A 53 -7.05 -14.53 -15.45
N ILE A 54 -6.32 -15.37 -14.74
CA ILE A 54 -4.87 -15.48 -14.88
C ILE A 54 -4.66 -16.04 -16.28
N ARG A 55 -4.06 -15.25 -17.17
CA ARG A 55 -3.68 -15.76 -18.50
C ARG A 55 -2.81 -17.01 -18.33
N ASP A 56 -3.09 -18.02 -19.16
CA ASP A 56 -2.35 -19.27 -19.18
C ASP A 56 -0.83 -19.02 -19.15
N GLY A 57 -0.16 -19.64 -18.18
CA GLY A 57 1.29 -19.55 -18.00
C GLY A 57 1.80 -18.49 -17.03
N VAL A 58 0.95 -17.62 -16.46
CA VAL A 58 1.37 -16.69 -15.39
C VAL A 58 1.22 -17.35 -14.02
N PRO A 59 2.29 -17.48 -13.21
CA PRO A 59 2.17 -18.01 -11.85
C PRO A 59 1.27 -17.14 -10.97
N ALA A 60 0.39 -17.76 -10.19
CA ALA A 60 -0.60 -17.03 -9.37
C ALA A 60 0.05 -16.09 -8.34
N ALA A 61 1.19 -16.48 -7.74
CA ALA A 61 1.95 -15.60 -6.84
C ALA A 61 2.55 -14.38 -7.57
N LEU A 62 2.98 -14.56 -8.82
CA LEU A 62 3.51 -13.48 -9.64
C LEU A 62 2.39 -12.53 -10.08
N HIS A 63 1.20 -13.06 -10.37
CA HIS A 63 0.02 -12.27 -10.72
C HIS A 63 -0.33 -11.26 -9.61
N VAL A 64 -0.43 -11.71 -8.36
CA VAL A 64 -0.69 -10.83 -7.21
C VAL A 64 0.43 -9.81 -7.02
N ALA A 65 1.69 -10.25 -7.09
CA ALA A 65 2.85 -9.38 -6.94
C ALA A 65 2.91 -8.24 -7.97
N MET A 66 2.54 -8.53 -9.24
CA MET A 66 2.48 -7.54 -10.31
C MET A 66 1.43 -6.44 -10.01
N HIS A 67 0.24 -6.84 -9.58
CA HIS A 67 -0.83 -5.92 -9.22
C HIS A 67 -0.48 -5.06 -8.00
N VAL A 68 0.11 -5.65 -6.96
CA VAL A 68 0.60 -4.89 -5.80
C VAL A 68 1.68 -3.88 -6.21
N ARG A 69 2.63 -4.27 -7.07
CA ARG A 69 3.67 -3.35 -7.57
C ARG A 69 3.10 -2.21 -8.40
N ALA A 70 2.13 -2.50 -9.27
CA ALA A 70 1.44 -1.50 -10.06
C ALA A 70 0.68 -0.53 -9.15
N ALA A 71 -0.06 -1.04 -8.17
CA ALA A 71 -0.77 -0.23 -7.18
C ALA A 71 0.16 0.71 -6.40
N LEU A 72 1.28 0.19 -5.89
CA LEU A 72 2.28 0.99 -5.17
C LEU A 72 2.93 2.06 -6.06
N THR A 73 3.12 1.78 -7.35
CA THR A 73 3.65 2.74 -8.32
C THR A 73 2.69 3.91 -8.50
N GLU A 74 1.41 3.62 -8.72
CA GLU A 74 0.34 4.63 -8.85
C GLU A 74 0.12 5.40 -7.55
N PHE A 75 0.20 4.72 -6.39
CA PHE A 75 0.15 5.33 -5.06
C PHE A 75 1.23 6.39 -4.88
N VAL A 76 2.49 6.11 -5.21
CA VAL A 76 3.54 7.16 -5.13
C VAL A 76 3.35 8.20 -6.24
N GLY A 77 2.73 7.83 -7.37
CA GLY A 77 2.36 8.76 -8.45
C GLY A 77 1.36 9.85 -8.03
N ILE A 78 0.57 9.63 -6.98
CA ILE A 78 -0.32 10.64 -6.38
C ILE A 78 0.49 11.88 -5.91
N GLU A 79 1.66 11.68 -5.30
CA GLU A 79 2.53 12.77 -4.86
C GLU A 79 2.96 13.66 -6.05
N GLU A 80 3.34 13.06 -7.17
CA GLU A 80 3.73 13.80 -8.37
C GLU A 80 2.53 14.47 -9.06
N ALA A 81 1.35 13.83 -9.05
CA ALA A 81 0.12 14.43 -9.55
C ALA A 81 -0.25 15.70 -8.76
N MET A 82 -0.17 15.65 -7.43
CA MET A 82 -0.38 16.81 -6.55
C MET A 82 0.59 17.94 -6.87
N LYS A 83 1.88 17.61 -6.99
CA LYS A 83 2.93 18.58 -7.31
C LYS A 83 2.71 19.24 -8.68
N ASN A 84 2.33 18.47 -9.70
CA ASN A 84 2.07 18.99 -11.05
C ASN A 84 0.82 19.87 -11.10
N ALA A 85 -0.14 19.63 -10.20
CA ALA A 85 -1.31 20.49 -10.01
C ALA A 85 -1.01 21.75 -9.16
N GLY A 86 0.22 21.95 -8.70
CA GLY A 86 0.64 23.12 -7.92
C GLY A 86 0.47 22.98 -6.41
N HIS A 87 0.08 21.80 -5.92
CA HIS A 87 -0.10 21.54 -4.50
C HIS A 87 1.20 21.00 -3.88
N ALA A 88 1.63 21.62 -2.78
CA ALA A 88 2.83 21.22 -2.05
C ALA A 88 2.53 20.07 -1.06
N TYR A 89 2.22 18.88 -1.59
CA TYR A 89 2.07 17.66 -0.79
C TYR A 89 3.25 16.72 -0.99
N ARG A 90 3.71 16.09 0.10
CA ARG A 90 4.65 14.96 0.05
C ARG A 90 4.16 13.87 1.01
N ILE A 91 4.25 12.62 0.62
CA ILE A 91 4.01 11.48 1.51
C ILE A 91 4.88 11.61 2.76
N THR A 92 6.12 12.08 2.61
CA THR A 92 7.05 12.26 3.73
C THR A 92 6.66 13.38 4.71
N SER A 93 5.69 14.24 4.37
CA SER A 93 5.12 15.20 5.33
C SER A 93 3.93 14.65 6.12
N SER A 94 3.44 13.45 5.80
CA SER A 94 2.44 12.78 6.65
C SER A 94 3.09 12.26 7.94
N ALA A 95 2.32 12.19 9.02
CA ALA A 95 2.76 11.49 10.23
C ALA A 95 2.57 9.96 10.12
N SER A 96 1.87 9.49 9.08
CA SER A 96 1.45 8.10 8.97
C SER A 96 2.63 7.15 8.66
N PRO A 97 3.00 6.26 9.58
CA PRO A 97 4.04 5.24 9.33
C PRO A 97 3.69 4.32 8.17
N LEU A 98 2.41 4.02 7.93
CA LEU A 98 1.98 3.18 6.83
C LEU A 98 2.28 3.83 5.47
N LEU A 99 1.97 5.12 5.28
CA LEU A 99 2.25 5.81 4.01
C LEU A 99 3.74 5.86 3.70
N HIS A 100 4.54 6.10 4.74
CA HIS A 100 6.00 6.09 4.65
C HIS A 100 6.52 4.70 4.27
N PHE A 101 6.01 3.65 4.92
CA PHE A 101 6.38 2.28 4.62
C PHE A 101 5.96 1.84 3.21
N MET A 102 4.75 2.17 2.76
CA MET A 102 4.29 1.88 1.39
C MET A 102 5.19 2.54 0.34
N ARG A 103 5.61 3.79 0.57
CA ARG A 103 6.58 4.47 -0.30
C ARG A 103 7.94 3.76 -0.32
N MET A 104 8.42 3.28 0.84
CA MET A 104 9.65 2.48 0.92
C MET A 104 9.52 1.14 0.21
N LEU A 105 8.40 0.45 0.41
CA LEU A 105 8.04 -0.81 -0.22
C LEU A 105 8.07 -0.69 -1.74
N ARG A 106 7.42 0.35 -2.27
CA ARG A 106 7.48 0.71 -3.70
C ARG A 106 8.92 0.90 -4.18
N ASN A 107 9.73 1.67 -3.45
CA ASN A 107 11.10 1.95 -3.86
C ASN A 107 11.97 0.69 -3.86
N TYR A 108 11.80 -0.18 -2.86
CA TYR A 108 12.46 -1.48 -2.81
C TYR A 108 12.09 -2.33 -4.04
N GLN A 109 10.79 -2.41 -4.35
CA GLN A 109 10.26 -3.19 -5.47
C GLN A 109 10.73 -2.74 -6.86
N ILE A 110 11.11 -1.47 -7.01
CA ILE A 110 11.63 -0.92 -8.27
C ILE A 110 13.15 -1.03 -8.35
N HIS A 111 13.87 -0.81 -7.24
CA HIS A 111 15.31 -0.55 -7.27
C HIS A 111 16.19 -1.69 -6.74
N ILE A 112 15.66 -2.58 -5.90
CA ILE A 112 16.46 -3.61 -5.23
C ILE A 112 15.98 -5.01 -5.61
N GLY A 113 14.70 -5.30 -5.41
CA GLY A 113 14.19 -6.64 -5.68
C GLY A 113 12.70 -6.74 -5.43
N SER A 114 12.11 -7.88 -5.78
CA SER A 114 10.71 -8.18 -5.46
C SER A 114 10.62 -9.02 -4.20
N GLN A 115 9.71 -8.68 -3.28
CA GLN A 115 9.38 -9.60 -2.20
C GLN A 115 8.49 -10.75 -2.71
N PRO A 116 8.73 -11.98 -2.24
CA PRO A 116 7.85 -13.10 -2.53
C PRO A 116 6.48 -12.86 -1.89
N MET A 117 5.44 -13.27 -2.61
CA MET A 117 4.08 -13.32 -2.09
C MET A 117 3.80 -14.73 -1.58
N ALA A 118 3.34 -14.83 -0.34
CA ALA A 118 2.76 -16.04 0.21
C ALA A 118 1.23 -15.95 0.20
N ARG A 119 0.59 -17.09 0.46
CA ARG A 119 -0.86 -17.22 0.61
C ARG A 119 -1.14 -17.89 1.94
N LYS A 120 -2.19 -17.42 2.61
CA LYS A 120 -2.70 -18.00 3.84
C LYS A 120 -4.21 -17.94 3.87
N THR A 121 -4.83 -18.84 4.60
CA THR A 121 -6.26 -18.79 4.90
C THR A 121 -6.50 -17.98 6.17
N VAL A 122 -7.55 -17.16 6.18
CA VAL A 122 -8.01 -16.42 7.35
C VAL A 122 -9.49 -16.64 7.55
N ASP A 123 -9.89 -16.84 8.81
CA ASP A 123 -11.29 -16.94 9.21
C ASP A 123 -11.90 -15.55 9.29
N ILE A 124 -13.08 -15.38 8.74
CA ILE A 124 -13.81 -14.11 8.70
C ILE A 124 -15.29 -14.31 8.99
N ILE A 125 -16.00 -13.22 9.27
CA ILE A 125 -17.46 -13.19 9.30
C ILE A 125 -17.94 -12.48 8.03
N PHE A 126 -18.66 -13.19 7.16
CA PHE A 126 -19.25 -12.64 5.94
C PHE A 126 -20.76 -12.84 5.93
N GLY A 127 -21.52 -11.75 5.83
CA GLY A 127 -22.98 -11.80 5.87
C GLY A 127 -23.55 -12.39 7.16
N GLY A 128 -22.85 -12.22 8.29
CA GLY A 128 -23.22 -12.78 9.60
C GLY A 128 -22.94 -14.28 9.76
N LYS A 129 -22.15 -14.88 8.87
CA LYS A 129 -21.74 -16.28 8.94
C LYS A 129 -20.23 -16.43 8.93
N ASP A 130 -19.72 -17.43 9.63
CA ASP A 130 -18.33 -17.81 9.55
C ASP A 130 -17.99 -18.24 8.12
N ALA A 131 -16.86 -17.74 7.61
CA ALA A 131 -16.33 -18.05 6.31
C ALA A 131 -14.80 -18.07 6.37
N VAL A 132 -14.18 -18.67 5.36
CA VAL A 132 -12.72 -18.71 5.21
C VAL A 132 -12.38 -18.10 3.87
N ILE A 133 -11.42 -17.20 3.86
CA ILE A 133 -10.87 -16.63 2.62
C ILE A 133 -9.38 -16.91 2.54
N GLU A 134 -8.87 -17.02 1.32
CA GLU A 134 -7.44 -17.02 1.06
C GLU A 134 -6.98 -15.58 0.82
N VAL A 135 -5.92 -15.16 1.50
CA VAL A 135 -5.32 -13.84 1.37
C VAL A 135 -3.85 -13.96 1.04
N ALA A 136 -3.33 -12.97 0.32
CA ALA A 136 -1.91 -12.87 0.02
C ALA A 136 -1.18 -12.04 1.09
N THR A 137 0.06 -12.41 1.40
CA THR A 137 0.97 -11.69 2.30
C THR A 137 2.31 -11.45 1.62
N ILE A 138 2.98 -10.37 1.99
CA ILE A 138 4.38 -10.11 1.64
C ILE A 138 5.27 -10.75 2.70
N ASP A 139 6.04 -11.75 2.28
CA ASP A 139 6.98 -12.46 3.14
C ASP A 139 8.37 -11.80 3.13
N ASN A 140 9.20 -12.21 4.10
CA ASN A 140 10.63 -11.85 4.17
C ASN A 140 10.92 -10.34 4.17
N LEU A 141 10.08 -9.54 4.83
CA LEU A 141 10.37 -8.12 5.07
C LEU A 141 11.49 -7.94 6.12
N HIS A 142 12.72 -7.64 5.71
CA HIS A 142 13.82 -7.37 6.64
C HIS A 142 14.28 -5.92 6.57
N ALA A 143 14.53 -5.29 7.72
CA ALA A 143 14.99 -3.91 7.75
C ALA A 143 16.28 -3.70 6.95
N ASP A 144 17.19 -4.67 6.95
CA ASP A 144 18.43 -4.65 6.18
C ASP A 144 18.22 -4.42 4.68
N ASP A 145 17.14 -4.96 4.12
CA ASP A 145 16.78 -4.79 2.71
C ASP A 145 16.39 -3.34 2.42
N PHE A 146 15.64 -2.72 3.33
CA PHE A 146 15.20 -1.33 3.19
C PHE A 146 16.31 -0.32 3.50
N MET A 147 17.21 -0.65 4.43
CA MET A 147 18.36 0.19 4.76
C MET A 147 19.35 0.34 3.59
N GLN A 148 19.28 -0.54 2.59
CA GLN A 148 20.07 -0.44 1.36
C GLN A 148 19.55 0.61 0.37
N LEU A 149 18.31 1.10 0.53
CA LEU A 149 17.75 2.12 -0.34
C LEU A 149 18.59 3.40 -0.31
N ASP A 150 18.80 4.00 -1.49
CA ASP A 150 19.51 5.28 -1.63
C ASP A 150 18.94 6.36 -0.70
N THR A 151 17.63 6.36 -0.49
CA THR A 151 16.96 7.31 0.41
C THR A 151 17.37 7.16 1.88
N MET A 152 17.77 5.96 2.29
CA MET A 152 18.34 5.69 3.61
C MET A 152 19.82 6.06 3.61
N ARG A 153 20.58 5.54 2.64
CA ARG A 153 22.03 5.68 2.59
C ARG A 153 22.52 7.12 2.40
N LYS A 154 21.80 7.93 1.63
CA LYS A 154 22.22 9.29 1.25
C LYS A 154 21.61 10.38 2.13
N TYR A 155 20.40 10.15 2.65
CA TYR A 155 19.63 11.19 3.33
C TYR A 155 19.25 10.85 4.78
N ASN A 156 19.65 9.68 5.30
CA ASN A 156 19.32 9.22 6.66
C ASN A 156 17.84 9.43 7.02
N SER A 157 16.96 9.12 6.07
CA SER A 157 15.54 9.47 6.17
C SER A 157 14.83 8.79 7.35
N TYR A 158 15.30 7.61 7.77
CA TYR A 158 14.75 6.85 8.89
C TYR A 158 15.88 6.12 9.62
N SER A 159 15.73 5.98 10.93
CA SER A 159 16.52 5.07 11.74
C SER A 159 16.11 3.62 11.50
N ARG A 160 17.01 2.68 11.76
CA ARG A 160 16.72 1.24 11.70
C ARG A 160 15.50 0.88 12.55
N ASN A 161 15.42 1.39 13.77
CA ASN A 161 14.31 1.11 14.70
C ASN A 161 12.96 1.60 14.15
N GLU A 162 12.92 2.74 13.46
CA GLU A 162 11.69 3.20 12.80
C GLU A 162 11.29 2.25 11.65
N VAL A 163 12.27 1.78 10.87
CA VAL A 163 12.02 0.83 9.77
C VAL A 163 11.51 -0.50 10.30
N GLU A 164 12.15 -1.05 11.33
CA GLU A 164 11.72 -2.28 12.01
C GLU A 164 10.30 -2.14 12.54
N ARG A 165 10.00 -1.04 13.23
CA ARG A 165 8.65 -0.80 13.77
C ARG A 165 7.59 -0.65 12.68
N MET A 166 7.91 -0.02 11.55
CA MET A 166 7.01 0.03 10.39
C MET A 166 6.75 -1.35 9.79
N ILE A 167 7.80 -2.19 9.68
CA ILE A 167 7.69 -3.56 9.18
C ILE A 167 6.85 -4.43 10.12
N ASP A 168 7.07 -4.34 11.43
CA ASP A 168 6.38 -5.17 12.42
C ASP A 168 4.88 -4.87 12.43
N LEU A 169 4.49 -3.59 12.42
CA LEU A 169 3.10 -3.18 12.32
C LEU A 169 2.48 -3.60 10.98
N PHE A 170 3.22 -3.46 9.87
CA PHE A 170 2.72 -3.91 8.57
C PHE A 170 2.46 -5.42 8.55
N ARG A 171 3.41 -6.19 9.09
CA ARG A 171 3.31 -7.64 9.24
C ARG A 171 2.09 -8.01 10.07
N GLU A 172 1.97 -7.46 11.27
CA GLU A 172 0.85 -7.76 12.16
C GLU A 172 -0.49 -7.54 11.47
N GLN A 173 -0.64 -6.43 10.75
CA GLN A 173 -1.89 -6.05 10.12
C GLN A 173 -2.19 -6.85 8.83
N GLN A 174 -1.19 -7.12 7.98
CA GLN A 174 -1.41 -7.99 6.82
C GLN A 174 -1.74 -9.44 7.20
N GLU A 175 -1.30 -9.91 8.38
CA GLU A 175 -1.64 -11.26 8.84
C GLU A 175 -3.14 -11.43 9.10
N ARG A 176 -3.89 -10.33 9.28
CA ARG A 176 -5.33 -10.35 9.60
C ARG A 176 -6.19 -10.53 8.36
N LEU A 177 -6.01 -9.67 7.34
CA LEU A 177 -6.83 -9.66 6.11
C LEU A 177 -6.00 -9.54 4.82
N GLY A 178 -4.70 -9.81 4.89
CA GLY A 178 -3.80 -9.78 3.75
C GLY A 178 -3.22 -8.42 3.40
N VAL A 179 -2.28 -8.45 2.46
CA VAL A 179 -1.60 -7.28 1.92
C VAL A 179 -2.56 -6.32 1.20
N TYR A 180 -3.61 -6.86 0.59
CA TYR A 180 -4.62 -6.09 -0.11
C TYR A 180 -5.25 -5.03 0.80
N GLU A 181 -5.77 -5.45 1.96
CA GLU A 181 -6.55 -4.56 2.81
C GLU A 181 -5.67 -3.46 3.42
N ILE A 182 -4.48 -3.79 3.90
CA ILE A 182 -3.56 -2.78 4.47
C ILE A 182 -3.12 -1.73 3.44
N LEU A 183 -2.80 -2.17 2.21
CA LEU A 183 -2.43 -1.22 1.15
C LEU A 183 -3.62 -0.39 0.69
N ARG A 184 -4.83 -0.95 0.71
CA ARG A 184 -6.07 -0.23 0.39
C ARG A 184 -6.35 0.85 1.43
N GLN A 185 -6.22 0.53 2.71
CA GLN A 185 -6.36 1.50 3.81
C GLN A 185 -5.33 2.63 3.71
N GLY A 186 -4.06 2.30 3.47
CA GLY A 186 -3.03 3.33 3.24
C GLY A 186 -3.30 4.19 2.00
N THR A 187 -3.78 3.59 0.91
CA THR A 187 -4.16 4.34 -0.30
C THR A 187 -5.33 5.29 -0.02
N ASN A 188 -6.37 4.82 0.69
CA ASN A 188 -7.50 5.64 1.11
C ASN A 188 -7.08 6.77 2.05
N ARG A 189 -6.17 6.50 2.99
CA ARG A 189 -5.60 7.53 3.88
C ARG A 189 -4.87 8.60 3.08
N LEU A 190 -4.02 8.22 2.12
CA LEU A 190 -3.35 9.20 1.26
C LEU A 190 -4.37 10.04 0.47
N ILE A 191 -5.39 9.39 -0.12
CA ILE A 191 -6.49 10.08 -0.82
C ILE A 191 -7.19 11.10 0.11
N TYR A 192 -7.48 10.71 1.35
CA TYR A 192 -8.08 11.61 2.33
C TYR A 192 -7.17 12.81 2.65
N GLU A 193 -5.87 12.58 2.82
CA GLU A 193 -4.90 13.65 3.10
C GLU A 193 -4.79 14.63 1.92
N VAL A 194 -4.65 14.13 0.70
CA VAL A 194 -4.52 15.02 -0.48
C VAL A 194 -5.80 15.81 -0.77
N LEU A 195 -6.97 15.26 -0.43
CA LEU A 195 -8.24 16.00 -0.52
C LEU A 195 -8.28 17.25 0.36
N GLN A 196 -7.50 17.31 1.44
CA GLN A 196 -7.40 18.50 2.29
C GLN A 196 -6.56 19.62 1.65
N HIS A 197 -5.90 19.33 0.53
CA HIS A 197 -4.99 20.26 -0.14
C HIS A 197 -5.52 20.77 -1.48
N ILE A 198 -6.61 20.20 -2.01
CA ILE A 198 -7.23 20.59 -3.28
C ILE A 198 -8.46 21.47 -3.08
#